data_AF-A0A0F2TND3-F1
#
_entry.id   AF-A0A0F2TND3-F1
#
_cell.length_a   1.000
_cell.length_b   1.000
_cell.length_c   1.000
_cell.angle_alpha   90.00
_cell.angle_beta   90.00
_cell.angle_gamma   90.00
#
_symmetry.space_group_name_H-M   'P 1'
#
loop_
_entity.id
_entity.type
_entity.pdbx_description
1 polymer ?
#
loop_
_entity_poly.entity_id
_entity_poly.type
_entity_poly.pdbx_seq_one_letter_code
_entity_poly.pdbx_strand_id
1 'polypeptide(L)'
;MTNDDVADATRMIAMALGRGRVPARSSEYARLVQRYHRDPDYARMVHMAAKGFDLTVLGVDHRSGLILGTTAESSLSLSVTELVPNTGDRPLYLLAQLAIATLTFPRPQDLDDDEFVGRVTVSAVDDYVREHALAIEQRINAAGEDQDPPTGQPGLEALWRAYLRRSATGRTKGDNEPFGSSRKIVERALKHLVDYGFMHKVPGDGEGTYVTHVKYRVQIRELAAGEMLKELAALGISRLPSSDLGRKTGDPAPPTPGAPGPTPAATLAD
;
A
#
# COMPACT_ATOMS: atom_id res chain seq x y z
N MET A 1 -23.72 -26.50 18.62
CA MET A 1 -23.91 -25.05 18.82
C MET A 1 -24.29 -24.82 20.27
N THR A 2 -23.37 -24.32 21.07
CA THR A 2 -23.62 -23.86 22.45
C THR A 2 -23.60 -22.34 22.50
N ASN A 3 -24.21 -21.73 23.53
CA ASN A 3 -24.11 -20.27 23.73
C ASN A 3 -22.64 -19.81 23.88
N ASP A 4 -21.77 -20.68 24.37
CA ASP A 4 -20.34 -20.41 24.50
C ASP A 4 -19.65 -20.24 23.14
N ASP A 5 -20.12 -20.94 22.10
CA ASP A 5 -19.56 -20.79 20.73
C ASP A 5 -19.83 -19.39 20.17
N VAL A 6 -21.03 -18.86 20.42
CA VAL A 6 -21.43 -17.50 20.00
C VAL A 6 -20.64 -16.45 20.78
N ALA A 7 -20.47 -16.66 22.09
CA ALA A 7 -19.66 -15.80 22.93
C ALA A 7 -18.20 -15.77 22.44
N ASP A 8 -17.61 -16.94 22.16
CA ASP A 8 -16.26 -17.05 21.61
C ASP A 8 -16.12 -16.37 20.24
N ALA A 9 -17.11 -16.52 19.35
CA ALA A 9 -17.08 -15.91 18.01
C ALA A 9 -17.13 -14.38 18.10
N THR A 10 -18.04 -13.83 18.90
CA THR A 10 -18.17 -12.38 19.13
C THR A 10 -16.95 -11.81 19.87
N ARG A 11 -16.36 -12.57 20.80
CA ARG A 11 -15.11 -12.23 21.48
C ARG A 11 -13.94 -12.13 20.52
N MET A 12 -13.83 -13.05 19.56
CA MET A 12 -12.81 -13.00 18.50
C MET A 12 -12.95 -11.73 17.65
N ILE A 13 -14.17 -11.36 17.26
CA ILE A 13 -14.46 -10.12 16.52
C ILE A 13 -14.08 -8.88 17.35
N ALA A 14 -14.47 -8.83 18.62
CA ALA A 14 -14.13 -7.71 19.51
C ALA A 14 -12.60 -7.54 19.66
N MET A 15 -11.86 -8.65 19.75
CA MET A 15 -10.39 -8.60 19.78
C MET A 15 -9.79 -8.13 18.46
N ALA A 16 -10.38 -8.49 17.33
CA ALA A 16 -9.95 -8.03 16.00
C ALA A 16 -10.17 -6.53 15.77
N LEU A 17 -11.28 -5.99 16.28
CA LEU A 17 -11.56 -4.55 16.23
C LEU A 17 -10.69 -3.72 17.19
N GLY A 18 -10.08 -4.36 18.19
CA GLY A 18 -9.21 -3.70 19.16
C GLY A 18 -7.89 -3.22 18.56
N ARG A 19 -7.56 -1.93 18.71
CA ARG A 19 -6.29 -1.35 18.22
C ARG A 19 -5.08 -2.08 18.82
N GLY A 20 -4.14 -2.49 17.97
CA GLY A 20 -2.89 -3.13 18.37
C GLY A 20 -3.03 -4.51 19.01
N ARG A 21 -4.21 -5.15 18.91
CA ARG A 21 -4.43 -6.53 19.37
C ARG A 21 -3.96 -7.51 18.29
N VAL A 22 -3.16 -8.47 18.72
CA VAL A 22 -2.63 -9.55 17.87
C VAL A 22 -2.60 -10.86 18.66
N PRO A 23 -2.74 -12.02 18.00
CA PRO A 23 -2.69 -13.33 18.66
C PRO A 23 -1.45 -13.55 19.51
N ALA A 24 -0.29 -13.06 19.06
CA ALA A 24 0.98 -13.20 19.81
C ALA A 24 0.97 -12.55 21.21
N ARG A 25 0.06 -11.60 21.47
CA ARG A 25 -0.06 -10.88 22.75
C ARG A 25 -1.25 -11.33 23.60
N SER A 26 -2.05 -12.29 23.13
CA SER A 26 -3.24 -12.79 23.82
C SER A 26 -3.41 -14.29 23.57
N SER A 27 -3.20 -15.10 24.61
CA SER A 27 -3.39 -16.55 24.56
C SER A 27 -4.84 -16.92 24.22
N GLU A 28 -5.82 -16.15 24.72
CA GLU A 28 -7.24 -16.29 24.36
C GLU A 28 -7.43 -16.07 22.86
N TYR A 29 -6.87 -14.99 22.30
CA TYR A 29 -7.02 -14.72 20.87
C TYR A 29 -6.34 -15.77 20.00
N ALA A 30 -5.13 -16.21 20.37
CA ALA A 30 -4.43 -17.30 19.68
C ALA A 30 -5.22 -18.61 19.70
N ARG A 31 -5.87 -18.94 20.82
CA ARG A 31 -6.76 -20.11 20.93
C ARG A 31 -7.95 -20.00 19.98
N LEU A 32 -8.62 -18.85 19.92
CA LEU A 32 -9.78 -18.65 19.05
C LEU A 32 -9.39 -18.72 17.56
N VAL A 33 -8.25 -18.14 17.18
CA VAL A 33 -7.69 -18.27 15.83
C VAL A 33 -7.38 -19.72 15.49
N GLN A 34 -6.75 -20.47 16.39
CA GLN A 34 -6.48 -21.89 16.15
C GLN A 34 -7.77 -22.71 16.04
N ARG A 35 -8.79 -22.38 16.85
CA ARG A 35 -10.12 -22.98 16.77
C ARG A 35 -10.78 -22.73 15.42
N TYR A 36 -10.72 -21.49 14.92
CA TYR A 36 -11.23 -21.12 13.59
C TYR A 36 -10.69 -22.01 12.47
N HIS A 37 -9.39 -22.33 12.48
CA HIS A 37 -8.81 -23.21 11.46
C HIS A 37 -9.15 -24.70 11.63
N ARG A 38 -9.48 -25.14 12.85
CA ARG A 38 -9.74 -26.56 13.16
C ARG A 38 -11.22 -26.93 13.04
N ASP A 39 -12.11 -25.99 13.31
CA ASP A 39 -13.56 -26.21 13.44
C ASP A 39 -14.33 -25.39 12.39
N PRO A 40 -14.79 -26.01 11.29
CA PRO A 40 -15.55 -25.33 10.24
C PRO A 40 -16.89 -24.75 10.73
N ASP A 41 -17.50 -25.32 11.76
CA ASP A 41 -18.78 -24.82 12.30
C ASP A 41 -18.55 -23.53 13.07
N TYR A 42 -17.50 -23.49 13.88
CA TYR A 42 -17.06 -22.26 14.54
C TYR A 42 -16.64 -21.20 13.52
N ALA A 43 -15.93 -21.57 12.45
CA ALA A 43 -15.60 -20.64 11.37
C ALA A 43 -16.86 -20.01 10.75
N ARG A 44 -17.84 -20.83 10.34
CA ARG A 44 -19.12 -20.33 9.81
C ARG A 44 -19.81 -19.39 10.79
N MET A 45 -19.73 -19.66 12.09
CA MET A 45 -20.31 -18.81 13.12
C MET A 45 -19.64 -17.45 13.21
N VAL A 46 -18.30 -17.39 13.13
CA VAL A 46 -17.55 -16.12 13.08
C VAL A 46 -17.97 -15.29 11.86
N HIS A 47 -18.15 -15.92 10.70
CA HIS A 47 -18.65 -15.24 9.49
C HIS A 47 -20.05 -14.67 9.69
N MET A 48 -20.98 -15.46 10.24
CA MET A 48 -22.35 -15.00 10.50
C MET A 48 -22.41 -13.89 11.53
N ALA A 49 -21.61 -13.98 12.60
CA ALA A 49 -21.51 -12.94 13.60
C ALA A 49 -20.93 -11.65 13.02
N ALA A 50 -19.85 -11.73 12.22
CA ALA A 50 -19.26 -10.58 11.54
C ALA A 50 -20.26 -9.90 10.60
N LYS A 51 -21.01 -10.69 9.82
CA LYS A 51 -22.08 -10.17 8.95
C LYS A 51 -23.15 -9.40 9.72
N GLY A 52 -23.47 -9.82 10.95
CA GLY A 52 -24.40 -9.10 11.83
C GLY A 52 -23.92 -7.71 12.29
N PHE A 53 -22.62 -7.44 12.18
CA PHE A 53 -22.00 -6.13 12.44
C PHE A 53 -21.69 -5.35 11.15
N ASP A 54 -22.22 -5.78 10.00
CA ASP A 54 -21.87 -5.26 8.67
C ASP A 54 -20.36 -5.36 8.36
N LEU A 55 -19.74 -6.43 8.87
CA LEU A 55 -18.34 -6.77 8.63
C LEU A 55 -18.22 -8.01 7.75
N THR A 56 -17.17 -8.03 6.94
CA THR A 56 -16.79 -9.18 6.12
C THR A 56 -15.47 -9.74 6.60
N VAL A 57 -15.37 -11.05 6.79
CA VAL A 57 -14.12 -11.71 7.12
C VAL A 57 -13.29 -11.86 5.85
N LEU A 58 -12.19 -11.11 5.75
CA LEU A 58 -11.31 -11.13 4.57
C LEU A 58 -10.23 -12.23 4.67
N GLY A 59 -9.90 -12.62 5.90
CA GLY A 59 -8.91 -13.64 6.14
C GLY A 59 -8.68 -13.89 7.63
N VAL A 60 -8.00 -14.99 7.93
CA VAL A 60 -7.54 -15.31 9.28
C VAL A 60 -6.11 -15.80 9.18
N ASP A 61 -5.22 -15.15 9.92
CA ASP A 61 -3.79 -15.43 9.97
C ASP A 61 -3.33 -15.65 11.42
N HIS A 62 -2.37 -16.54 11.64
CA HIS A 62 -1.85 -16.81 12.98
C HIS A 62 -1.09 -15.62 13.59
N ARG A 63 -0.49 -14.75 12.76
CA ARG A 63 0.30 -13.59 13.23
C ARG A 63 -0.58 -12.34 13.41
N SER A 64 -1.52 -12.14 12.50
CA SER A 64 -2.38 -10.95 12.42
C SER A 64 -3.75 -11.15 13.08
N GLY A 65 -4.19 -12.39 13.23
CA GLY A 65 -5.51 -12.76 13.72
C GLY A 65 -6.59 -12.68 12.65
N LEU A 66 -7.81 -12.39 13.08
CA LEU A 66 -8.96 -12.16 12.21
C LEU A 66 -8.82 -10.80 11.50
N ILE A 67 -8.92 -10.83 10.17
CA ILE A 67 -8.85 -9.64 9.31
C ILE A 67 -10.27 -9.34 8.83
N LEU A 68 -10.77 -8.18 9.21
CA LEU A 68 -12.14 -7.73 8.94
C LEU A 68 -12.12 -6.56 7.97
N GLY A 69 -12.99 -6.63 6.97
CA GLY A 69 -13.37 -5.53 6.11
C GLY A 69 -14.73 -4.99 6.54
N THR A 70 -14.97 -3.71 6.27
CA THR A 70 -16.28 -3.08 6.42
C THR A 70 -17.01 -3.07 5.09
N THR A 71 -18.32 -3.24 5.09
CA THR A 71 -19.13 -2.88 3.92
C THR A 71 -19.23 -1.36 3.79
N ALA A 72 -19.65 -0.87 2.62
CA ALA A 72 -19.83 0.57 2.38
C ALA A 72 -20.91 1.20 3.29
N GLU A 73 -21.83 0.38 3.80
CA GLU A 73 -22.93 0.81 4.68
C GLU A 73 -22.59 0.67 6.17
N SER A 74 -21.45 0.08 6.50
CA SER A 74 -21.07 -0.16 7.90
C SER A 74 -20.75 1.15 8.62
N SER A 75 -21.38 1.34 9.78
CA SER A 75 -21.05 2.43 10.72
C SER A 75 -19.63 2.33 11.29
N LEU A 76 -18.97 1.18 11.13
CA LEU A 76 -17.58 0.95 11.51
C LEU A 76 -16.59 1.35 10.40
N SER A 77 -17.10 1.74 9.22
CA SER A 77 -16.25 2.27 8.15
C SER A 77 -15.70 3.64 8.55
N LEU A 78 -14.43 3.86 8.25
CA LEU A 78 -13.75 5.10 8.57
C LEU A 78 -13.66 5.98 7.33
N SER A 79 -14.26 7.16 7.39
CA SER A 79 -14.23 8.09 6.27
C SER A 79 -12.90 8.84 6.18
N VAL A 80 -12.51 9.21 4.96
CA VAL A 80 -11.34 10.08 4.73
C VAL A 80 -11.53 11.44 5.41
N THR A 81 -12.77 11.89 5.55
CA THR A 81 -13.14 13.15 6.22
C THR A 81 -12.78 13.13 7.70
N GLU A 82 -12.94 11.99 8.38
CA GLU A 82 -12.54 11.81 9.78
C GLU A 82 -11.01 11.74 9.94
N LEU A 83 -10.33 11.06 9.02
CA LEU A 83 -8.87 10.95 9.02
C LEU A 83 -8.16 12.25 8.67
N VAL A 84 -8.77 13.06 7.79
CA VAL A 84 -8.17 14.27 7.23
C VAL A 84 -9.19 15.41 7.30
N PRO A 85 -9.20 16.14 8.43
CA PRO A 85 -10.15 17.24 8.63
C PRO A 85 -10.04 18.32 7.53
N ASN A 86 -8.81 18.65 7.13
CA ASN A 86 -8.55 19.65 6.10
C ASN A 86 -8.94 19.13 4.70
N THR A 87 -10.01 19.69 4.13
CA THR A 87 -10.52 19.33 2.79
C THR A 87 -9.45 19.44 1.69
N GLY A 88 -8.57 20.45 1.77
CA GLY A 88 -7.51 20.65 0.76
C GLY A 88 -6.42 19.57 0.78
N ASP A 89 -6.29 18.81 1.86
CA ASP A 89 -5.31 17.72 1.97
C ASP A 89 -5.89 16.35 1.62
N ARG A 90 -7.23 16.17 1.60
CA ARG A 90 -7.86 14.86 1.40
C ARG A 90 -7.48 14.19 0.08
N PRO A 91 -7.50 14.90 -1.06
CA PRO A 91 -7.11 14.31 -2.34
C PRO A 91 -5.63 13.89 -2.36
N LEU A 92 -4.75 14.70 -1.75
CA LEU A 92 -3.31 14.41 -1.67
C LEU A 92 -3.04 13.22 -0.73
N TYR A 93 -3.81 13.10 0.35
CA TYR A 93 -3.76 11.96 1.25
C TYR A 93 -4.19 10.67 0.55
N LEU A 94 -5.26 10.71 -0.23
CA LEU A 94 -5.71 9.56 -1.03
C LEU A 94 -4.66 9.16 -2.08
N LEU A 95 -4.06 10.14 -2.75
CA LEU A 95 -2.96 9.90 -3.68
C LEU A 95 -1.74 9.26 -2.98
N ALA A 96 -1.42 9.71 -1.77
CA ALA A 96 -0.36 9.09 -0.97
C ALA A 96 -0.69 7.63 -0.59
N GLN A 97 -1.94 7.33 -0.19
CA GLN A 97 -2.37 5.95 0.12
C GLN A 97 -2.25 5.04 -1.10
N LEU A 98 -2.64 5.53 -2.27
CA LEU A 98 -2.48 4.82 -3.53
C LEU A 98 -1.00 4.58 -3.87
N ALA A 99 -0.16 5.61 -3.79
CA ALA A 99 1.27 5.48 -4.05
C ALA A 99 1.96 4.52 -3.08
N ILE A 100 1.57 4.53 -1.79
CA ILE A 100 2.05 3.56 -0.81
C ILE A 100 1.67 2.14 -1.24
N ALA A 101 0.42 1.89 -1.61
CA ALA A 101 -0.02 0.57 -2.05
C ALA A 101 0.77 0.09 -3.29
N THR A 102 0.92 0.96 -4.29
CA THR A 102 1.64 0.65 -5.54
C THR A 102 3.12 0.37 -5.31
N LEU A 103 3.82 1.18 -4.50
CA LEU A 103 5.23 0.95 -4.20
C LEU A 103 5.46 -0.28 -3.32
N THR A 104 4.49 -0.59 -2.47
CA THR A 104 4.56 -1.72 -1.57
C THR A 104 4.31 -3.03 -2.30
N PHE A 105 3.38 -3.06 -3.26
CA PHE A 105 3.02 -4.23 -4.06
C PHE A 105 3.11 -3.89 -5.56
N PRO A 106 4.33 -3.81 -6.12
CA PRO A 106 4.54 -3.37 -7.49
C PRO A 106 3.99 -4.35 -8.53
N ARG A 107 3.85 -5.63 -8.18
CA ARG A 107 3.30 -6.66 -9.07
C ARG A 107 2.02 -7.26 -8.49
N PRO A 108 1.03 -7.61 -9.33
CA PRO A 108 -0.19 -8.28 -8.86
C PRO A 108 0.10 -9.57 -8.07
N GLN A 109 1.10 -10.34 -8.51
CA GLN A 109 1.52 -11.58 -7.85
C GLN A 109 2.02 -11.38 -6.40
N ASP A 110 2.47 -10.17 -6.04
CA ASP A 110 2.93 -9.86 -4.68
C ASP A 110 1.76 -9.84 -3.69
N LEU A 111 0.51 -9.71 -4.17
CA LEU A 111 -0.70 -9.78 -3.37
C LEU A 111 -1.11 -11.23 -3.04
N ASP A 112 -0.67 -12.18 -3.87
CA ASP A 112 -0.97 -13.62 -3.73
C ASP A 112 0.13 -14.38 -2.99
N ASP A 113 1.36 -13.83 -2.94
CA ASP A 113 2.48 -14.42 -2.22
C ASP A 113 2.35 -14.17 -0.72
N ASP A 114 2.14 -15.24 0.04
CA ASP A 114 1.94 -15.17 1.48
C ASP A 114 3.17 -14.73 2.28
N GLU A 115 4.37 -14.92 1.73
CA GLU A 115 5.65 -14.56 2.34
C GLU A 115 6.11 -13.15 1.96
N PHE A 116 5.46 -12.51 0.99
CA PHE A 116 5.85 -11.20 0.51
C PHE A 116 5.71 -10.12 1.59
N VAL A 117 6.76 -9.32 1.75
CA VAL A 117 6.85 -8.22 2.72
C VAL A 117 7.30 -6.96 2.00
N GLY A 118 6.36 -6.03 1.79
CA GLY A 118 6.63 -4.74 1.17
C GLY A 118 7.32 -3.77 2.14
N ARG A 119 8.18 -2.91 1.57
CA ARG A 119 8.93 -1.88 2.29
C ARG A 119 8.81 -0.55 1.58
N VAL A 120 8.67 0.52 2.34
CA VAL A 120 8.52 1.86 1.77
C VAL A 120 9.05 2.93 2.72
N THR A 121 9.59 4.00 2.16
CA THR A 121 10.02 5.21 2.89
C THR A 121 9.15 6.40 2.51
N VAL A 122 9.13 7.44 3.35
CA VAL A 122 8.42 8.69 3.05
C VAL A 122 8.97 9.36 1.78
N SER A 123 10.30 9.34 1.62
CA SER A 123 11.02 9.88 0.46
C SER A 123 10.58 9.18 -0.82
N ALA A 124 10.64 7.85 -0.87
CA ALA A 124 10.26 7.06 -2.04
C ALA A 124 8.82 7.32 -2.50
N VAL A 125 7.87 7.47 -1.58
CA VAL A 125 6.47 7.76 -1.92
C VAL A 125 6.33 9.17 -2.49
N ASP A 126 6.92 10.17 -1.85
CA ASP A 126 6.87 11.57 -2.31
C ASP A 126 7.50 11.71 -3.70
N ASP A 127 8.67 11.11 -3.89
CA ASP A 127 9.41 11.15 -5.15
C ASP A 127 8.62 10.42 -6.26
N TYR A 128 8.06 9.24 -5.98
CA TYR A 128 7.22 8.50 -6.93
C TYR A 128 6.01 9.30 -7.41
N VAL A 129 5.28 9.96 -6.50
CA VAL A 129 4.13 10.79 -6.86
C VAL A 129 4.56 11.99 -7.70
N ARG A 130 5.69 12.62 -7.36
CA ARG A 130 6.22 13.77 -8.13
C ARG A 130 6.67 13.37 -9.52
N GLU A 131 7.38 12.25 -9.67
CA GLU A 131 7.80 11.75 -10.98
C GLU A 131 6.62 11.45 -11.89
N HIS A 132 5.58 10.80 -11.36
CA HIS A 132 4.37 10.51 -12.13
C HIS A 132 3.60 11.77 -12.49
N ALA A 133 3.52 12.72 -11.55
CA ALA A 133 2.94 14.02 -11.84
C ALA A 133 3.73 14.72 -12.96
N LEU A 134 5.06 14.83 -12.89
CA LEU A 134 5.84 15.47 -13.95
C LEU A 134 5.69 14.75 -15.31
N ALA A 135 5.63 13.42 -15.32
CA ALA A 135 5.47 12.64 -16.55
C ALA A 135 4.13 12.90 -17.25
N ILE A 136 3.05 13.09 -16.48
CA ILE A 136 1.75 13.47 -17.06
C ILE A 136 1.83 14.89 -17.67
N GLU A 137 2.68 15.78 -17.13
CA GLU A 137 2.74 17.22 -17.48
C GLU A 137 3.47 17.37 -18.78
N GLN A 138 4.56 16.64 -18.90
CA GLN A 138 5.28 16.48 -20.14
C GLN A 138 4.41 15.88 -21.25
N ARG A 139 3.53 14.90 -20.94
CA ARG A 139 2.62 14.31 -21.95
C ARG A 139 1.59 15.31 -22.44
N ILE A 140 0.96 16.07 -21.54
CA ILE A 140 -0.03 17.11 -21.90
C ILE A 140 0.65 18.21 -22.73
N ASN A 141 1.79 18.71 -22.26
CA ASN A 141 2.55 19.74 -22.97
C ASN A 141 3.02 19.26 -24.35
N ALA A 142 3.41 17.98 -24.49
CA ALA A 142 3.84 17.39 -25.76
C ALA A 142 2.68 17.13 -26.73
N ALA A 143 1.46 16.93 -26.23
CA ALA A 143 0.27 16.77 -27.05
C ALA A 143 -0.19 18.10 -27.69
N GLY A 144 0.39 19.25 -27.29
CA GLY A 144 0.01 20.57 -27.79
C GLY A 144 -1.42 20.97 -27.40
N GLU A 145 -2.06 20.19 -26.53
CA GLU A 145 -3.35 20.49 -25.92
C GLU A 145 -3.11 21.48 -24.79
N ASP A 146 -2.99 22.76 -25.13
CA ASP A 146 -3.52 23.83 -24.27
C ASP A 146 -5.07 23.83 -24.41
N GLN A 147 -5.67 22.65 -24.22
CA GLN A 147 -7.11 22.48 -24.21
C GLN A 147 -7.54 22.42 -22.76
N ASP A 148 -8.58 23.19 -22.45
CA ASP A 148 -9.38 23.04 -21.24
C ASP A 148 -9.54 21.55 -20.86
N PRO A 149 -9.56 21.24 -19.56
CA PRO A 149 -9.53 19.88 -19.04
C PRO A 149 -10.48 18.97 -19.84
N PRO A 150 -10.02 17.79 -20.30
CA PRO A 150 -10.83 16.90 -21.13
C PRO A 150 -12.19 16.70 -20.45
N THR A 151 -13.24 17.07 -21.18
CA THR A 151 -14.63 17.07 -20.71
C THR A 151 -15.02 15.62 -20.42
N GLY A 152 -14.69 15.16 -19.21
CA GLY A 152 -14.74 13.75 -18.81
C GLY A 152 -13.97 13.43 -17.52
N GLN A 153 -12.94 14.20 -17.13
CA GLN A 153 -12.24 14.03 -15.84
C GLN A 153 -11.88 15.36 -15.12
N PRO A 154 -12.86 16.23 -14.82
CA PRO A 154 -12.63 17.44 -14.05
C PRO A 154 -12.23 17.07 -12.61
N GLY A 155 -10.93 17.08 -12.29
CA GLY A 155 -10.43 16.89 -10.92
C GLY A 155 -9.04 16.29 -10.83
N LEU A 156 -8.70 15.35 -11.70
CA LEU A 156 -7.36 14.74 -11.70
C LEU A 156 -6.31 15.78 -12.09
N GLU A 157 -6.63 16.65 -13.05
CA GLU A 157 -5.72 17.70 -13.51
C GLU A 157 -5.48 18.82 -12.47
N ALA A 158 -6.46 19.05 -11.60
CA ALA A 158 -6.29 19.98 -10.49
C ALA A 158 -5.42 19.36 -9.37
N LEU A 159 -5.51 18.04 -9.20
CA LEU A 159 -4.92 17.30 -8.08
C LEU A 159 -3.40 17.23 -8.13
N TRP A 160 -2.84 16.67 -9.19
CA TRP A 160 -1.39 16.57 -9.41
C TRP A 160 -0.69 17.94 -9.53
N ARG A 161 -1.30 18.96 -10.19
CA ARG A 161 -0.78 20.35 -10.17
C ARG A 161 -0.80 20.93 -8.76
N ALA A 162 -1.85 20.65 -7.96
CA ALA A 162 -1.86 21.03 -6.54
C ALA A 162 -0.78 20.32 -5.73
N TYR A 163 -0.45 19.07 -6.06
CA TYR A 163 0.65 18.33 -5.46
C TYR A 163 2.02 18.94 -5.81
N LEU A 164 2.27 19.21 -7.10
CA LEU A 164 3.53 19.79 -7.59
C LEU A 164 3.79 21.19 -7.04
N ARG A 165 2.75 22.01 -6.83
CA ARG A 165 2.87 23.35 -6.23
C ARG A 165 3.33 23.33 -4.77
N ARG A 166 3.22 22.20 -4.04
CA ARG A 166 3.70 22.10 -2.66
C ARG A 166 5.19 21.80 -2.59
N SER A 167 5.88 22.39 -1.63
CA SER A 167 7.28 22.07 -1.34
C SER A 167 7.43 20.63 -0.81
N ALA A 168 8.44 19.92 -1.33
CA ALA A 168 8.75 18.54 -0.94
C ALA A 168 9.24 18.47 0.52
N THR A 169 10.21 19.32 0.83
CA THR A 169 10.68 19.61 2.18
C THR A 169 10.35 21.05 2.48
N GLY A 170 9.69 21.32 3.62
CA GLY A 170 9.52 22.70 4.07
C GLY A 170 10.89 23.37 4.17
N ARG A 171 11.14 24.41 3.36
CA ARG A 171 12.31 25.26 3.53
C ARG A 171 11.99 26.23 4.67
N THR A 172 12.78 26.23 5.73
CA THR A 172 12.68 27.24 6.79
C THR A 172 13.87 28.20 6.70
N LYS A 173 13.57 29.49 6.55
CA LYS A 173 14.41 30.56 7.10
C LYS A 173 13.46 31.63 7.64
N GLY A 174 13.30 31.64 8.96
CA GLY A 174 12.51 32.64 9.70
C GLY A 174 11.03 32.30 9.83
N ASP A 175 10.58 32.19 11.07
CA ASP A 175 9.22 32.20 11.61
C ASP A 175 8.07 31.54 10.82
N ASN A 176 7.48 30.53 11.46
CA ASN A 176 6.45 29.58 11.01
C ASN A 176 6.92 28.54 9.99
N GLU A 177 7.18 27.33 10.50
CA GLU A 177 7.20 26.10 9.69
C GLU A 177 5.96 26.08 8.78
N PRO A 178 6.10 25.94 7.44
CA PRO A 178 4.92 25.87 6.60
C PRO A 178 4.21 24.54 6.84
N PHE A 179 3.11 24.61 7.59
CA PHE A 179 2.02 23.66 7.61
C PHE A 179 1.69 23.25 6.17
N GLY A 180 2.06 22.03 5.74
CA GLY A 180 1.57 21.44 4.50
C GLY A 180 2.57 20.93 3.45
N SER A 181 3.80 20.53 3.80
CA SER A 181 4.65 19.81 2.83
C SER A 181 4.03 18.48 2.40
N SER A 182 4.27 18.05 1.16
CA SER A 182 3.77 16.78 0.63
C SER A 182 4.28 15.58 1.42
N ARG A 183 5.54 15.61 1.87
CA ARG A 183 6.12 14.59 2.76
C ARG A 183 5.40 14.48 4.10
N LYS A 184 4.89 15.58 4.67
CA LYS A 184 4.09 15.53 5.91
C LYS A 184 2.74 14.84 5.71
N ILE A 185 2.13 14.99 4.53
CA ILE A 185 0.91 14.25 4.18
C ILE A 185 1.20 12.76 4.05
N VAL A 186 2.30 12.40 3.37
CA VAL A 186 2.76 11.02 3.24
C VAL A 186 3.08 10.40 4.61
N GLU A 187 3.81 11.13 5.46
CA GLU A 187 4.14 10.70 6.82
C GLU A 187 2.87 10.45 7.65
N ARG A 188 1.86 11.32 7.52
CA ARG A 188 0.54 11.13 8.15
C ARG A 188 -0.16 9.88 7.62
N ALA A 189 -0.15 9.64 6.32
CA ALA A 189 -0.74 8.45 5.71
C ALA A 189 -0.09 7.15 6.23
N LEU A 190 1.24 7.10 6.26
CA LEU A 190 1.99 5.96 6.80
C LEU A 190 1.76 5.79 8.31
N LYS A 191 1.70 6.89 9.06
CA LYS A 191 1.36 6.84 10.50
C LYS A 191 -0.02 6.25 10.74
N HIS A 192 -1.03 6.64 9.96
CA HIS A 192 -2.35 6.02 10.07
C HIS A 192 -2.29 4.51 9.79
N LEU A 193 -1.57 4.08 8.74
CA LEU A 193 -1.38 2.65 8.48
C LEU A 193 -0.72 1.93 9.67
N VAL A 194 0.24 2.55 10.35
CA VAL A 194 0.83 2.00 11.58
C VAL A 194 -0.17 1.96 12.73
N ASP A 195 -0.94 3.02 12.94
CA ASP A 195 -1.90 3.14 14.03
C ASP A 195 -3.08 2.15 13.89
N TYR A 196 -3.45 1.80 12.66
CA TYR A 196 -4.38 0.70 12.35
C TYR A 196 -3.67 -0.65 12.25
N GLY A 197 -2.35 -0.70 12.39
CA GLY A 197 -1.49 -1.89 12.43
C GLY A 197 -1.28 -2.59 11.08
N PHE A 198 -1.54 -1.90 9.96
CA PHE A 198 -1.25 -2.36 8.60
C PHE A 198 0.24 -2.40 8.31
N MET A 199 1.01 -1.55 9.01
CA MET A 199 2.46 -1.48 8.90
C MET A 199 3.10 -1.31 10.28
N HIS A 200 4.40 -1.48 10.36
CA HIS A 200 5.21 -0.99 11.47
C HIS A 200 6.42 -0.21 10.94
N LYS A 201 6.88 0.76 11.72
CA LYS A 201 8.10 1.51 11.42
C LYS A 201 9.32 0.75 11.95
N VAL A 202 10.35 0.60 11.13
CA VAL A 202 11.62 0.00 11.53
C VAL A 202 12.38 0.98 12.45
N PRO A 203 12.74 0.59 13.68
CA PRO A 203 13.51 1.45 14.57
C PRO A 203 14.92 1.70 14.04
N GLY A 204 15.46 2.91 14.26
CA GLY A 204 16.86 3.23 14.00
C GLY A 204 17.21 3.62 12.57
N ASP A 205 16.25 3.64 11.65
CA ASP A 205 16.43 4.13 10.29
C ASP A 205 16.08 5.63 10.21
N GLY A 206 17.03 6.45 9.75
CA GLY A 206 16.91 7.91 9.74
C GLY A 206 15.80 8.44 8.83
N GLU A 207 15.55 7.75 7.71
CA GLU A 207 14.41 8.06 6.82
C GLU A 207 13.10 7.40 7.27
N GLY A 208 13.20 6.42 8.17
CA GLY A 208 12.06 5.73 8.76
C GLY A 208 11.37 4.77 7.81
N THR A 209 12.03 3.68 7.41
CA THR A 209 11.40 2.60 6.63
C THR A 209 10.17 2.01 7.33
N TYR A 210 9.10 1.81 6.57
CA TYR A 210 7.87 1.14 6.98
C TYR A 210 7.78 -0.23 6.31
N VAL A 211 7.33 -1.22 7.07
CA VAL A 211 7.22 -2.61 6.64
C VAL A 211 5.78 -3.08 6.81
N THR A 212 5.24 -3.76 5.81
CA THR A 212 3.84 -4.24 5.82
C THR A 212 3.61 -5.42 6.75
N HIS A 213 2.38 -5.48 7.28
CA HIS A 213 1.78 -6.69 7.82
C HIS A 213 0.88 -7.38 6.79
N VAL A 214 0.64 -8.68 6.98
CA VAL A 214 -0.22 -9.53 6.12
C VAL A 214 -1.59 -8.90 5.90
N LYS A 215 -2.18 -8.32 6.96
CA LYS A 215 -3.50 -7.69 6.87
C LYS A 215 -3.59 -6.52 5.89
N TYR A 216 -2.48 -5.83 5.61
CA TYR A 216 -2.47 -4.78 4.58
C TYR A 216 -2.55 -5.38 3.19
N ARG A 217 -1.77 -6.44 2.93
CA ARG A 217 -1.83 -7.19 1.67
C ARG A 217 -3.24 -7.72 1.41
N VAL A 218 -3.84 -8.37 2.41
CA VAL A 218 -5.21 -8.90 2.32
C VAL A 218 -6.19 -7.76 2.01
N GLN A 219 -6.11 -6.63 2.72
CA GLN A 219 -6.99 -5.48 2.46
C GLN A 219 -6.85 -4.96 1.02
N ILE A 220 -5.62 -4.79 0.53
CA ILE A 220 -5.37 -4.32 -0.84
C ILE A 220 -5.82 -5.35 -1.87
N ARG A 221 -5.60 -6.64 -1.64
CA ARG A 221 -6.07 -7.71 -2.53
C ARG A 221 -7.59 -7.70 -2.68
N GLU A 222 -8.33 -7.57 -1.58
CA GLU A 222 -9.79 -7.52 -1.61
C GLU A 222 -10.31 -6.24 -2.30
N LEU A 223 -9.67 -5.08 -2.06
CA LEU A 223 -9.99 -3.84 -2.77
C LEU A 223 -9.64 -3.91 -4.27
N ALA A 224 -8.52 -4.55 -4.61
CA ALA A 224 -8.05 -4.71 -5.99
C ALA A 224 -8.92 -5.70 -6.78
N ALA A 225 -9.40 -6.76 -6.13
CA ALA A 225 -10.35 -7.71 -6.71
C ALA A 225 -11.68 -7.06 -7.07
N GLY A 226 -12.07 -5.97 -6.38
CA GLY A 226 -13.30 -5.21 -6.58
C GLY A 226 -13.31 -4.17 -7.71
N GLU A 227 -12.37 -4.21 -8.67
CA GLU A 227 -12.23 -3.36 -9.87
C GLU A 227 -11.23 -2.17 -9.80
N MET A 228 -10.83 -1.72 -8.61
CA MET A 228 -10.02 -0.49 -8.46
C MET A 228 -8.61 -0.58 -9.09
N LEU A 229 -7.96 -1.75 -9.02
CA LEU A 229 -6.59 -1.92 -9.55
C LEU A 229 -6.58 -2.03 -11.09
N LYS A 230 -7.68 -2.52 -11.69
CA LYS A 230 -7.84 -2.61 -13.14
C LYS A 230 -7.96 -1.22 -13.77
N GLU A 231 -8.72 -0.32 -13.14
CA GLU A 231 -8.81 1.08 -13.58
C GLU A 231 -7.49 1.84 -13.41
N LEU A 232 -6.77 1.62 -12.30
CA LEU A 232 -5.45 2.23 -12.06
C LEU A 232 -4.37 1.76 -13.05
N ALA A 233 -4.41 0.49 -13.44
CA ALA A 233 -3.56 -0.04 -14.51
C ALA A 233 -3.97 0.50 -15.89
N ALA A 234 -5.27 0.65 -16.15
CA ALA A 234 -5.80 1.24 -17.39
C ALA A 234 -5.46 2.73 -17.55
N LEU A 235 -5.29 3.46 -16.43
CA LEU A 235 -4.81 4.85 -16.41
C LEU A 235 -3.29 5.00 -16.65
N GLY A 236 -2.57 3.90 -16.92
CA GLY A 236 -1.16 3.95 -17.35
C GLY A 236 -0.17 4.33 -16.24
N ILE A 237 -0.56 4.15 -14.96
CA ILE A 237 0.31 4.34 -13.78
C ILE A 237 1.26 3.14 -13.59
N SER A 238 1.12 2.07 -14.38
CA SER A 238 2.01 0.90 -14.39
C SER A 238 3.14 0.98 -15.42
N ARG A 239 3.73 2.16 -15.67
CA ARG A 239 5.10 2.17 -16.22
C ARG A 239 6.07 1.92 -15.07
N LEU A 240 6.38 0.64 -14.88
CA LEU A 240 7.52 0.19 -14.09
C LEU A 240 8.74 1.05 -14.44
N PRO A 241 9.48 1.62 -13.47
CA PRO A 241 10.84 2.04 -13.74
C PRO A 241 11.59 0.78 -14.20
N SER A 242 12.19 0.88 -15.39
CA SER A 242 13.05 -0.15 -15.96
C SER A 242 14.10 -0.55 -14.93
N SER A 243 14.00 -1.79 -14.45
CA SER A 243 15.04 -2.64 -13.87
C SER A 243 16.32 -1.92 -13.42
N ASP A 244 16.36 -1.50 -12.15
CA ASP A 244 17.62 -1.41 -11.39
C ASP A 244 17.47 -1.42 -9.85
N LEU A 245 16.25 -1.58 -9.31
CA LEU A 245 16.07 -1.81 -7.87
C LEU A 245 16.30 -3.29 -7.53
N GLY A 246 17.56 -3.70 -7.50
CA GLY A 246 17.93 -5.04 -7.03
C GLY A 246 19.32 -5.56 -7.39
N ARG A 247 20.20 -4.77 -8.02
CA ARG A 247 21.58 -5.23 -8.27
C ARG A 247 22.38 -5.21 -6.98
N LYS A 248 22.63 -6.39 -6.41
CA LYS A 248 23.66 -6.56 -5.39
C LYS A 248 25.01 -6.17 -6.01
N THR A 249 25.72 -5.24 -5.36
CA THR A 249 27.11 -4.90 -5.66
C THR A 249 27.96 -6.16 -5.52
N GLY A 250 28.22 -6.84 -6.64
CA GLY A 250 29.02 -8.08 -6.65
C GLY A 250 28.81 -9.02 -7.84
N ASP A 251 27.68 -8.95 -8.55
CA ASP A 251 27.47 -9.84 -9.70
C ASP A 251 28.14 -9.31 -10.99
N PRO A 252 29.01 -10.11 -11.64
CA PRO A 252 29.64 -9.72 -12.89
C PRO A 252 28.58 -9.52 -13.98
N ALA A 253 28.76 -8.47 -14.78
CA ALA A 253 27.84 -8.13 -15.86
C ALA A 253 27.62 -9.32 -16.81
N PRO A 254 26.38 -9.58 -17.26
CA PRO A 254 26.15 -10.58 -18.28
C PRO A 254 26.90 -10.17 -19.56
N PRO A 255 27.52 -11.12 -20.29
CA PRO A 255 28.25 -10.81 -21.50
C PRO A 255 27.29 -10.23 -22.55
N THR A 256 27.64 -9.04 -23.06
CA THR A 256 26.93 -8.38 -24.15
C THR A 256 26.91 -9.29 -25.37
N PRO A 257 25.75 -9.68 -25.92
CA PRO A 257 25.71 -10.40 -27.18
C PRO A 257 25.94 -9.41 -28.32
N GLY A 258 27.12 -9.46 -28.93
CA GLY A 258 27.42 -8.75 -30.18
C GLY A 258 28.54 -7.73 -30.08
N ALA A 259 29.78 -8.20 -30.07
CA ALA A 259 30.90 -7.47 -30.63
C ALA A 259 31.84 -8.49 -31.33
N PRO A 260 32.23 -8.28 -32.60
CA PRO A 260 33.09 -9.21 -33.33
C PRO A 260 34.58 -8.93 -33.08
N GLY A 261 35.35 -10.01 -32.89
CA GLY A 261 36.82 -10.06 -33.07
C GLY A 261 37.59 -10.61 -31.86
N PRO A 262 38.85 -11.11 -32.01
CA PRO A 262 39.70 -11.10 -33.21
C PRO A 262 40.20 -12.50 -33.64
N THR A 263 40.47 -12.66 -34.95
CA THR A 263 41.35 -13.71 -35.49
C THR A 263 42.81 -13.37 -35.15
N PRO A 264 43.59 -14.26 -34.53
CA PRO A 264 44.77 -14.87 -35.19
C PRO A 264 45.06 -16.30 -34.63
N ALA A 265 45.95 -17.15 -35.11
CA ALA A 265 46.84 -17.26 -36.26
C ALA A 265 47.13 -18.76 -36.48
N ALA A 266 47.58 -19.08 -37.69
CA ALA A 266 47.95 -20.41 -38.17
C ALA A 266 48.93 -21.17 -37.27
N THR A 267 48.69 -22.47 -37.12
CA THR A 267 49.68 -23.45 -36.65
C THR A 267 50.25 -24.15 -37.88
N LEU A 268 51.56 -24.08 -38.07
CA LEU A 268 52.32 -24.79 -39.10
C LEU A 268 53.62 -25.30 -38.47
N ALA A 269 53.90 -26.59 -38.70
CA ALA A 269 55.09 -27.40 -38.40
C ALA A 269 55.36 -27.75 -36.91
N ASP A 270 55.70 -28.98 -36.53
CA ASP A 270 56.26 -30.13 -37.28
C ASP A 270 55.38 -31.40 -37.22
#